data_AF-A0A957VS26-F1
#
_entry.id   AF-A0A957VS26-F1
#
_cell.length_a   1.000
_cell.length_b   1.000
_cell.length_c   1.000
_cell.angle_alpha   90.00
_cell.angle_beta   90.00
_cell.angle_gamma   90.00
#
_symmetry.space_group_name_H-M   'P 1'
#
loop_
_entity.id
_entity.type
_entity.pdbx_description
1 polymer ?
#
loop_
_entity_poly.entity_id
_entity_poly.type
_entity_poly.pdbx_seq_one_letter_code
_entity_poly.pdbx_strand_id
1 'polypeptide(L)'
;LKTMRHYMLFPPGDGAAGELFADALGYMARFRPTVGFSVEEARGAEYVTIVGGEAGISAVSATQLADAGCKVERIAGRTDGETGRLLAEMVRVGRRFRDHDVDF
;
A
#
# COMPACT_ATOMS: atom_id res chain seq x y z
N LEU A 1 4.31 11.59 -16.38
CA LEU A 1 3.74 12.54 -15.40
C LEU A 1 2.96 11.74 -14.38
N LYS A 2 3.13 11.99 -13.08
CA LYS A 2 2.31 11.35 -12.04
C LYS A 2 0.98 12.08 -11.92
N THR A 3 -0.13 11.34 -12.00
CA THR A 3 -1.50 11.91 -11.94
C THR A 3 -2.18 11.60 -10.61
N MET A 4 -1.59 10.73 -9.80
CA MET A 4 -2.07 10.34 -8.48
C MET A 4 -1.01 10.63 -7.44
N ARG A 5 -1.41 11.14 -6.27
CA ARG A 5 -0.46 11.29 -5.15
C ARG A 5 -0.12 9.95 -4.53
N HIS A 6 -1.13 9.19 -4.13
CA HIS A 6 -0.92 7.99 -3.33
C HIS A 6 -1.84 6.87 -3.79
N TYR A 7 -1.24 5.74 -4.17
CA TYR A 7 -1.94 4.51 -4.52
C TYR A 7 -1.63 3.43 -3.48
N MET A 8 -2.66 2.81 -2.93
CA MET A 8 -2.54 1.65 -2.05
C MET A 8 -2.84 0.40 -2.86
N LEU A 9 -1.78 -0.36 -3.15
CA LEU A 9 -1.81 -1.54 -4.01
C LEU A 9 -2.02 -2.80 -3.18
N PHE A 10 -3.12 -3.50 -3.44
CA PHE A 10 -3.45 -4.78 -2.83
C PHE A 10 -3.17 -5.93 -3.79
N PRO A 11 -2.88 -7.14 -3.28
CA PRO A 11 -2.85 -8.35 -4.10
C PRO A 11 -4.23 -8.65 -4.68
N PRO A 12 -4.33 -9.10 -5.94
CA PRO A 12 -5.58 -9.56 -6.51
C PRO A 12 -6.01 -10.90 -5.88
N GLY A 13 -7.32 -11.09 -5.66
CA GLY A 13 -7.88 -12.38 -5.22
C GLY A 13 -8.98 -12.27 -4.18
N ASP A 14 -9.52 -13.42 -3.78
CA ASP A 14 -10.48 -13.60 -2.68
C ASP A 14 -9.82 -14.24 -1.44
N GLY A 15 -10.61 -14.54 -0.40
CA GLY A 15 -10.13 -15.15 0.84
C GLY A 15 -9.24 -14.20 1.66
N ALA A 16 -7.99 -14.60 1.93
CA ALA A 16 -7.05 -13.84 2.75
C ALA A 16 -6.80 -12.41 2.23
N ALA A 17 -6.84 -12.20 0.91
CA ALA A 17 -6.76 -10.86 0.32
C ALA A 17 -7.95 -9.96 0.74
N GLY A 18 -9.14 -10.55 0.91
CA GLY A 18 -10.33 -9.84 1.39
C GLY A 18 -10.26 -9.47 2.86
N GLU A 19 -9.71 -10.34 3.71
CA GLU A 19 -9.47 -10.03 5.13
C GLU A 19 -8.47 -8.88 5.29
N LEU A 20 -7.36 -8.93 4.54
CA LEU A 20 -6.35 -7.87 4.53
C LEU A 20 -6.91 -6.52 4.05
N PHE A 21 -7.82 -6.55 3.07
CA PHE A 21 -8.52 -5.36 2.61
C PHE A 21 -9.43 -4.77 3.70
N ALA A 22 -10.18 -5.62 4.41
CA ALA A 22 -11.03 -5.20 5.52
C ALA A 22 -10.21 -4.55 6.65
N ASP A 23 -9.07 -5.15 6.99
CA ASP A 23 -8.15 -4.62 8.00
C ASP A 23 -7.56 -3.24 7.63
N ALA A 24 -7.48 -2.93 6.33
CA ALA A 24 -6.99 -1.65 5.85
C ALA A 24 -8.04 -0.52 5.84
N LEU A 25 -9.33 -0.81 6.12
CA LEU A 25 -10.42 0.18 6.06
C LEU A 25 -10.15 1.44 6.89
N GLY A 26 -9.58 1.28 8.09
CA GLY A 26 -9.23 2.42 8.95
C GLY A 26 -8.16 3.33 8.32
N TYR A 27 -7.15 2.73 7.67
CA TYR A 27 -6.11 3.47 6.96
C TYR A 27 -6.69 4.22 5.76
N MET A 28 -7.52 3.53 4.96
CA MET A 28 -8.18 4.11 3.81
C MET A 28 -9.09 5.28 4.20
N ALA A 29 -9.86 5.14 5.28
CA ALA A 29 -10.72 6.21 5.80
C ALA A 29 -9.90 7.42 6.28
N ARG A 30 -8.78 7.19 6.98
CA ARG A 30 -7.95 8.25 7.56
C ARG A 30 -7.16 9.05 6.52
N PHE A 31 -6.61 8.37 5.51
CA PHE A 31 -5.64 8.97 4.57
C PHE A 31 -6.20 9.11 3.15
N ARG A 32 -7.32 8.47 2.82
CA ARG A 32 -8.00 8.55 1.52
C ARG A 32 -7.06 8.37 0.30
N PRO A 33 -6.25 7.29 0.24
CA PRO A 33 -5.48 6.96 -0.95
C PRO A 33 -6.41 6.57 -2.11
N THR A 34 -5.90 6.59 -3.34
CA THR A 34 -6.47 5.77 -4.40
C THR A 34 -6.18 4.31 -4.08
N VAL A 35 -7.17 3.43 -4.21
CA VAL A 35 -7.04 2.01 -3.85
C VAL A 35 -7.27 1.15 -5.08
N GLY A 36 -6.45 0.12 -5.28
CA GLY A 36 -6.69 -0.86 -6.32
C GLY A 36 -5.68 -1.99 -6.34
N PHE A 37 -5.67 -2.72 -7.44
CA PHE A 37 -5.03 -4.04 -7.57
C PHE A 37 -4.07 -4.13 -8.77
N SER A 38 -3.85 -3.02 -9.48
CA SER A 38 -3.09 -2.98 -10.72
C SER A 38 -1.73 -2.31 -10.52
N VAL A 39 -0.65 -3.07 -10.78
CA VAL A 39 0.70 -2.50 -10.82
C VAL A 39 0.79 -1.41 -11.89
N GLU A 40 0.14 -1.61 -13.04
CA GLU A 40 0.20 -0.63 -14.13
C GLU A 40 -0.49 0.70 -13.76
N GLU A 41 -1.64 0.65 -13.07
CA GLU A 41 -2.26 1.87 -12.54
C GLU A 41 -1.37 2.54 -11.48
N ALA A 42 -0.79 1.75 -10.58
CA ALA A 42 0.06 2.25 -9.51
C ALA A 42 1.30 3.01 -10.04
N ARG A 43 1.79 2.71 -11.26
CA ARG A 43 2.87 3.48 -11.91
C ARG A 43 2.53 4.95 -12.11
N GLY A 44 1.25 5.29 -12.20
CA GLY A 44 0.77 6.67 -12.29
C GLY A 44 0.87 7.47 -10.98
N ALA A 45 1.21 6.82 -9.86
CA ALA A 45 1.26 7.44 -8.54
C ALA A 45 2.65 7.93 -8.12
N GLU A 46 2.71 9.03 -7.39
CA GLU A 46 3.95 9.51 -6.76
C GLU A 46 4.40 8.56 -5.65
N TYR A 47 3.47 8.14 -4.78
CA TYR A 47 3.70 7.18 -3.70
C TYR A 47 2.87 5.92 -3.92
N VAL A 48 3.49 4.76 -3.73
CA VAL A 48 2.78 3.48 -3.70
C VAL A 48 3.01 2.78 -2.37
N THR A 49 1.92 2.47 -1.67
CA THR A 49 1.95 1.57 -0.52
C THR A 49 1.51 0.19 -0.99
N ILE A 50 2.44 -0.76 -1.02
CA ILE A 50 2.14 -2.17 -1.28
C ILE A 50 1.70 -2.82 0.03
N VAL A 51 0.55 -3.48 0.02
CA VAL A 51 -0.02 -4.13 1.20
C VAL A 51 0.21 -5.63 1.13
N GLY A 52 0.79 -6.20 2.18
CA GLY A 52 1.09 -7.63 2.28
C GLY A 52 2.46 -8.02 1.72
N GLY A 53 2.80 -9.30 1.92
CA GLY A 53 4.09 -9.89 1.55
C GLY A 53 4.28 -10.10 0.05
N GLU A 54 5.45 -10.65 -0.32
CA GLU A 54 5.82 -10.85 -1.73
C GLU A 54 5.03 -11.95 -2.46
N ALA A 55 4.36 -12.83 -1.71
CA ALA A 55 3.48 -13.86 -2.30
C ALA A 55 2.29 -13.25 -3.06
N GLY A 56 1.83 -12.07 -2.64
CA GLY A 56 0.73 -11.36 -3.30
C GLY A 56 1.18 -10.36 -4.37
N ILE A 57 2.15 -9.51 -4.01
CA ILE A 57 2.78 -8.55 -4.94
C ILE A 57 4.30 -8.74 -4.85
N SER A 58 4.91 -9.23 -5.93
CA SER A 58 6.34 -9.62 -5.94
C SER A 58 7.31 -8.45 -5.70
N ALA A 59 8.57 -8.77 -5.33
CA ALA A 59 9.66 -7.80 -5.33
C ALA A 59 9.90 -7.19 -6.71
N VAL A 60 9.76 -7.97 -7.79
CA VAL A 60 9.91 -7.48 -9.17
C VAL A 60 8.91 -6.37 -9.48
N SER A 61 7.66 -6.53 -9.05
CA SER A 61 6.63 -5.50 -9.20
C SER A 61 6.97 -4.23 -8.41
N ALA A 62 7.53 -4.36 -7.21
CA ALA A 62 7.99 -3.20 -6.43
C ALA A 62 9.14 -2.47 -7.14
N THR A 63 10.11 -3.19 -7.70
CA THR A 63 11.20 -2.61 -8.51
C THR A 63 10.66 -1.90 -9.75
N GLN A 64 9.72 -2.50 -10.47
CA GLN A 64 9.09 -1.86 -11.64
C GLN A 64 8.40 -0.53 -11.31
N LEU A 65 7.79 -0.42 -10.12
CA LEU A 65 7.17 0.82 -9.65
C LEU A 65 8.23 1.86 -9.29
N ALA A 66 9.30 1.44 -8.61
CA ALA A 66 10.43 2.32 -8.29
C ALA A 66 11.11 2.85 -9.56
N ASP A 67 11.37 1.98 -10.56
CA ASP A 67 11.94 2.35 -11.86
C ASP A 67 11.03 3.30 -12.65
N ALA A 68 9.71 3.21 -12.45
CA ALA A 68 8.74 4.17 -12.96
C ALA A 68 8.68 5.50 -12.16
N GLY A 69 9.61 5.70 -11.23
CA GLY A 69 9.73 6.89 -10.40
C GLY A 69 8.71 6.97 -9.26
N CYS A 70 8.10 5.86 -8.83
CA CYS A 70 7.29 5.83 -7.62
C CYS A 70 8.18 5.78 -6.37
N LYS A 71 7.77 6.45 -5.30
CA LYS A 71 8.28 6.20 -3.96
C LYS A 71 7.49 5.04 -3.36
N VAL A 72 8.11 3.87 -3.28
CA VAL A 72 7.45 2.61 -2.93
C VAL A 72 7.76 2.24 -1.49
N GLU A 73 6.73 1.99 -0.70
CA GLU A 73 6.82 1.38 0.62
C GLU A 73 5.98 0.10 0.66
N ARG A 74 6.50 -0.96 1.27
CA ARG A 74 5.73 -2.17 1.58
C ARG A 74 5.34 -2.21 3.04
N ILE A 75 4.06 -2.42 3.33
CA ILE A 75 3.56 -2.73 4.68
C ILE A 75 3.21 -4.22 4.70
N ALA A 76 4.03 -5.01 5.38
CA ALA A 76 3.84 -6.43 5.55
C ALA A 76 4.31 -6.86 6.94
N GLY A 77 3.41 -7.45 7.72
CA GLY A 77 3.75 -8.24 8.90
C GLY A 77 4.13 -9.67 8.51
N ARG A 78 4.39 -10.53 9.51
CA ARG A 78 4.62 -11.97 9.24
C ARG A 78 3.33 -12.69 8.82
N THR A 79 2.18 -12.10 9.15
CA THR A 79 0.84 -12.54 8.76
C THR A 79 0.01 -11.34 8.29
N ASP A 80 -1.12 -11.61 7.65
CA ASP A 80 -2.07 -10.57 7.23
C ASP A 80 -2.62 -9.79 8.43
N GLY A 81 -2.98 -10.49 9.51
CA GLY A 81 -3.41 -9.83 10.75
C GLY A 81 -2.32 -8.97 11.41
N GLU A 82 -1.03 -9.32 11.28
CA GLU A 82 0.05 -8.42 11.69
C GLU A 82 0.15 -7.20 10.76
N THR A 83 -0.07 -7.39 9.45
CA THR A 83 -0.13 -6.28 8.48
C THR A 83 -1.25 -5.29 8.82
N GLY A 84 -2.45 -5.80 9.16
CA GLY A 84 -3.56 -4.98 9.62
C GLY A 84 -3.23 -4.16 10.87
N ARG A 85 -2.55 -4.76 11.85
CA ARG A 85 -2.09 -4.03 13.06
C ARG A 85 -1.09 -2.92 12.73
N LEU A 86 -0.17 -3.15 11.79
CA LEU A 86 0.76 -2.11 11.34
C LEU A 86 0.01 -0.92 10.72
N LEU A 87 -0.99 -1.18 9.86
CA LEU A 87 -1.82 -0.14 9.27
C LEU A 87 -2.64 0.62 10.32
N ALA A 88 -3.20 -0.09 11.31
CA ALA A 88 -3.92 0.52 12.42
C ALA A 88 -3.01 1.42 13.28
N GLU A 89 -1.77 1.00 13.52
CA GLU A 89 -0.78 1.80 14.24
C GLU A 89 -0.44 3.09 13.48
N MET A 90 -0.24 3.00 12.16
CA MET A 90 -0.02 4.17 11.30
C MET A 90 -1.17 5.17 11.39
N VAL A 91 -2.42 4.71 11.43
CA VAL A 91 -3.59 5.56 11.68
C VAL A 91 -3.53 6.19 13.05
N ARG A 92 -3.24 5.41 14.10
CA ARG A 92 -3.18 5.88 15.49
C ARG A 92 -2.18 7.00 15.69
N VAL A 93 -1.01 6.90 15.07
CA VAL A 93 0.04 7.94 15.16
C VAL A 93 -0.08 9.02 14.08
N GLY A 94 -1.10 8.95 13.22
CA GLY A 94 -1.36 9.94 12.17
C GLY A 94 -0.32 9.95 11.05
N ARG A 95 0.45 8.86 10.88
CA ARG A 95 1.57 8.79 9.94
C ARG A 95 1.19 8.00 8.69
N ARG A 96 1.15 8.68 7.54
CA ARG A 96 0.74 8.07 6.26
C ARG A 96 1.76 7.07 5.71
N PHE A 97 3.06 7.37 5.79
CA PHE A 97 4.13 6.49 5.33
C PHE A 97 5.15 6.30 6.44
N ARG A 98 5.75 5.12 6.59
CA ARG A 98 6.78 4.93 7.63
C ARG A 98 8.13 5.46 7.17
N ASP A 99 8.40 5.34 5.88
CA ASP A 99 9.72 5.60 5.30
C ASP A 99 9.81 6.96 4.59
N HIS A 100 8.70 7.71 4.53
CA HIS A 100 8.64 9.00 3.85
C HIS A 100 8.01 10.06 4.74
N ASP A 101 8.70 11.18 4.92
CA ASP A 101 8.14 12.38 5.54
C ASP A 101 7.62 13.31 4.45
N VAL A 102 6.32 13.60 4.50
CA VAL A 102 5.59 14.20 3.38
C VAL A 102 4.44 15.05 3.88
N ASP A 103 4.31 16.25 3.32
CA ASP A 103 3.20 17.16 3.62
C ASP A 103 1.99 16.78 2.75
N PHE A 104 0.90 16.28 3.37
CA PHE A 104 -0.25 15.69 2.69
C PHE A 104 -1.56 16.45 2.80
#